data_AF-A0A183AXY3-F1
#
_entry.id   AF-A0A183AXY3-F1
#
_cell.length_a   1.000
_cell.length_b   1.000
_cell.length_c   1.000
_cell.angle_alpha   90.00
_cell.angle_beta   90.00
_cell.angle_gamma   90.00
#
_symmetry.space_group_name_H-M   'P 1'
#
loop_
_entity.id
_entity.type
_entity.pdbx_description
1 polymer ?
#
loop_
_entity_poly.entity_id
_entity_poly.type
_entity_poly.pdbx_seq_one_letter_code
_entity_poly.pdbx_strand_id
1 'polypeptide(L)'
;MTLPSTRIHSPYPTDDPLTVEKVANWMNEKKVLSLMLRENLHQPQYVEKVERVIRFMIKHNYLTKSDLDRIWDAQDGKHEAIVKNVFDMLAKLALEFTPEQLDHLFVCFQRSWAHATKRQCEHLIDLICRLAEEDRDGLMAQKVLDLLWDLAVDTESSVEISDFALKAHAKILDHNTSDVFLITDKIPWVLSCLE
;
A
#
# COMPACT_ATOMS: atom_id res chain seq x y z
N MET A 1 -40.24 43.02 -45.68
CA MET A 1 -39.24 43.54 -44.74
C MET A 1 -38.99 42.46 -43.70
N THR A 2 -37.97 41.64 -43.88
CA THR A 2 -37.56 40.58 -42.94
C THR A 2 -36.39 41.11 -42.11
N LEU A 3 -36.57 41.21 -40.80
CA LEU A 3 -35.51 41.62 -39.88
C LEU A 3 -34.43 40.52 -39.80
N PRO A 4 -33.13 40.87 -39.74
CA PRO A 4 -32.08 39.87 -39.56
C PRO A 4 -32.11 39.38 -38.11
N SER A 5 -32.18 38.06 -37.94
CA SER A 5 -32.03 37.42 -36.63
C SER A 5 -30.56 37.50 -36.22
N THR A 6 -30.22 38.49 -35.39
CA THR A 6 -28.91 38.63 -34.78
C THR A 6 -28.71 37.47 -33.81
N ARG A 7 -27.91 36.47 -34.20
CA ARG A 7 -27.38 35.49 -33.25
C ARG A 7 -26.58 36.24 -32.20
N ILE A 8 -27.15 36.37 -30.99
CA ILE A 8 -26.41 36.80 -29.82
C ILE A 8 -25.36 35.73 -29.54
N HIS A 9 -24.11 36.01 -29.91
CA HIS A 9 -22.98 35.22 -29.46
C HIS A 9 -22.86 35.46 -27.96
N SER A 10 -23.20 34.45 -27.16
CA SER A 10 -22.96 34.47 -25.71
C SER A 10 -21.46 34.71 -25.45
N PRO A 11 -21.07 35.71 -24.65
CA PRO A 11 -19.66 36.01 -24.36
C PRO A 11 -19.10 35.20 -23.19
N TYR A 12 -19.89 34.27 -22.63
CA TYR A 12 -19.42 33.41 -21.55
C TYR A 12 -18.42 32.39 -22.10
N PRO A 13 -17.24 32.24 -21.48
CA PRO A 13 -16.35 31.13 -21.83
C PRO A 13 -17.19 29.87 -21.71
N THR A 14 -17.15 29.03 -22.74
CA THR A 14 -17.76 27.70 -22.74
C THR A 14 -17.55 27.05 -21.38
N ASP A 15 -18.63 26.70 -20.68
CA ASP A 15 -18.62 25.98 -19.40
C ASP A 15 -17.69 24.77 -19.55
N ASP A 16 -16.45 24.93 -19.11
CA ASP A 16 -15.41 23.95 -19.31
C ASP A 16 -15.66 22.85 -18.27
N PRO A 17 -16.19 21.68 -18.66
CA PRO A 17 -16.72 20.74 -17.69
C PRO A 17 -15.60 20.24 -16.78
N LEU A 18 -15.88 20.17 -15.47
CA LEU A 18 -14.94 19.65 -14.49
C LEU A 18 -14.81 18.13 -14.70
N THR A 19 -13.76 17.71 -15.41
CA THR A 19 -13.47 16.30 -15.66
C THR A 19 -12.61 15.71 -14.53
N VAL A 20 -12.68 14.39 -14.37
CA VAL A 20 -11.80 13.64 -13.46
C VAL A 20 -10.33 13.95 -13.73
N GLU A 21 -9.95 14.02 -15.01
CA GLU A 21 -8.60 14.35 -15.43
C GLU A 21 -8.16 15.73 -14.94
N LYS A 22 -9.02 16.75 -15.04
CA LYS A 22 -8.69 18.09 -14.54
C LYS A 22 -8.51 18.11 -13.02
N VAL A 23 -9.35 17.39 -12.30
CA VAL A 23 -9.23 17.29 -10.83
C VAL A 23 -7.94 16.58 -10.46
N ALA A 24 -7.62 15.47 -11.12
CA ALA A 24 -6.39 14.72 -10.87
C ALA A 24 -5.13 15.52 -11.21
N ASN A 25 -5.10 16.19 -12.37
CA ASN A 25 -4.00 17.05 -12.78
C ASN A 25 -3.81 18.20 -11.80
N TRP A 26 -4.89 18.88 -11.40
CA TRP A 26 -4.84 19.94 -10.39
C TRP A 26 -4.32 19.42 -9.04
N MET A 27 -4.75 18.23 -8.60
CA MET A 27 -4.27 17.65 -7.35
C MET A 27 -2.76 17.38 -7.39
N ASN A 28 -2.25 16.88 -8.53
CA ASN A 28 -0.83 16.63 -8.73
C ASN A 28 -0.03 17.96 -8.75
N GLU A 29 -0.50 18.95 -9.53
CA GLU A 29 0.10 20.29 -9.59
C GLU A 29 0.19 20.96 -8.22
N LYS A 30 -0.87 20.85 -7.41
CA LYS A 30 -0.91 21.41 -6.06
C LYS A 30 -0.28 20.51 -5.00
N LYS A 31 0.22 19.32 -5.39
CA LYS A 31 0.79 18.31 -4.48
C LYS A 31 -0.13 18.01 -3.31
N VAL A 32 -1.44 17.90 -3.56
CA VAL A 32 -2.48 17.78 -2.54
C VAL A 32 -2.19 16.62 -1.59
N LEU A 33 -1.85 15.44 -2.14
CA LEU A 33 -1.50 14.28 -1.31
C LEU A 33 -0.33 14.57 -0.36
N SER A 34 0.70 15.25 -0.84
CA SER A 34 1.86 15.61 -0.03
C SER A 34 1.55 16.65 1.03
N LEU A 35 0.57 17.52 0.81
CA LEU A 35 0.08 18.44 1.84
C LEU A 35 -0.73 17.68 2.89
N MET A 36 -1.54 16.71 2.46
CA MET A 36 -2.35 15.92 3.37
C MET A 36 -1.51 15.04 4.30
N LEU A 37 -0.40 14.49 3.81
CA LEU A 37 0.45 13.60 4.61
C LEU A 37 1.32 14.32 5.66
N ARG A 38 1.33 15.66 5.71
CA ARG A 38 2.22 16.42 6.61
C ARG A 38 1.75 16.44 8.06
N GLU A 39 0.46 16.56 8.28
CA GLU A 39 -0.12 16.85 9.59
C GLU A 39 -1.37 16.01 9.85
N ASN A 40 -1.76 15.90 11.12
CA ASN A 40 -3.01 15.26 11.56
C ASN A 40 -3.14 13.75 11.27
N LEU A 41 -2.09 13.06 10.83
CA LEU A 41 -2.10 11.60 10.64
C LEU A 41 -2.29 10.81 11.95
N HIS A 42 -2.16 11.45 13.11
CA HIS A 42 -2.51 10.84 14.40
C HIS A 42 -4.03 10.74 14.60
N GLN A 43 -4.84 11.45 13.80
CA GLN A 43 -6.30 11.47 13.90
C GLN A 43 -6.92 10.49 12.88
N PRO A 44 -7.57 9.40 13.32
CA PRO A 44 -8.13 8.40 12.40
C PRO A 44 -9.12 8.97 11.38
N GLN A 45 -9.98 9.91 11.78
CA GLN A 45 -10.95 10.57 10.89
C GLN A 45 -10.29 11.38 9.78
N TYR A 46 -9.07 11.90 10.02
CA TYR A 46 -8.31 12.60 8.99
C TYR A 46 -7.69 11.58 8.03
N VAL A 47 -7.11 10.50 8.57
CA VAL A 47 -6.54 9.40 7.79
C VAL A 47 -7.57 8.77 6.85
N GLU A 48 -8.83 8.61 7.28
CA GLU A 48 -9.93 8.18 6.40
C GLU A 48 -10.16 9.12 5.21
N LYS A 49 -9.93 10.44 5.37
CA LYS A 49 -10.02 11.40 4.25
C LYS A 49 -8.83 11.24 3.31
N VAL A 50 -7.62 11.03 3.86
CA VAL A 50 -6.42 10.73 3.06
C VAL A 50 -6.64 9.46 2.25
N GLU A 51 -7.13 8.40 2.88
CA GLU A 51 -7.48 7.12 2.24
C GLU A 51 -8.41 7.31 1.04
N ARG A 52 -9.48 8.11 1.19
CA ARG A 52 -10.42 8.39 0.10
C ARG A 52 -9.78 9.12 -1.08
N VAL A 53 -8.82 10.01 -0.82
CA VAL A 53 -8.05 10.68 -1.88
C VAL A 53 -7.11 9.70 -2.57
N ILE A 54 -6.42 8.85 -1.82
CA ILE A 54 -5.54 7.81 -2.40
C ILE A 54 -6.36 6.84 -3.26
N ARG A 55 -7.51 6.35 -2.77
CA ARG A 55 -8.45 5.52 -3.52
C ARG A 55 -8.90 6.17 -4.84
N PHE A 56 -9.18 7.47 -4.83
CA PHE A 56 -9.47 8.21 -6.06
C PHE A 56 -8.27 8.20 -7.02
N MET A 57 -7.07 8.44 -6.53
CA MET A 57 -5.84 8.44 -7.35
C MET A 57 -5.56 7.05 -7.95
N ILE A 58 -5.74 5.97 -7.18
CA ILE A 58 -5.62 4.58 -7.64
C ILE A 58 -6.63 4.32 -8.76
N LYS A 59 -7.91 4.55 -8.50
CA LYS A 59 -9.01 4.26 -9.44
C LYS A 59 -8.86 4.94 -10.80
N HIS A 60 -8.15 6.07 -10.84
CA HIS A 60 -7.95 6.86 -12.03
C HIS A 60 -6.51 6.80 -12.57
N ASN A 61 -5.66 5.89 -12.07
CA ASN A 61 -4.27 5.68 -12.51
C ASN A 61 -3.37 6.93 -12.36
N TYR A 62 -3.61 7.74 -11.33
CA TYR A 62 -2.80 8.93 -11.01
C TYR A 62 -1.89 8.73 -9.79
N LEU A 63 -1.98 7.59 -9.10
CA LEU A 63 -1.08 7.29 -7.98
C LEU A 63 0.28 6.83 -8.50
N THR A 64 1.29 7.70 -8.35
CA THR A 64 2.66 7.41 -8.82
C THR A 64 3.49 6.67 -7.77
N LYS A 65 4.61 6.07 -8.18
CA LYS A 65 5.59 5.48 -7.24
C LYS A 65 6.12 6.51 -6.23
N SER A 66 6.34 7.75 -6.66
CA SER A 66 6.76 8.83 -5.75
C SER A 66 5.68 9.18 -4.72
N ASP A 67 4.41 9.02 -5.06
CA ASP A 67 3.32 9.21 -4.11
C ASP A 67 3.28 8.07 -3.08
N LEU A 68 3.53 6.83 -3.51
CA LEU A 68 3.70 5.70 -2.58
C LEU A 68 4.88 5.90 -1.65
N ASP A 69 6.04 6.37 -2.15
CA ASP A 69 7.19 6.72 -1.30
C ASP A 69 6.77 7.74 -0.23
N ARG A 70 6.01 8.78 -0.60
CA ARG A 70 5.54 9.78 0.37
C ARG A 70 4.56 9.22 1.39
N ILE A 71 3.68 8.30 1.00
CA ILE A 71 2.75 7.63 1.92
C ILE A 71 3.55 6.77 2.89
N TRP A 72 4.53 6.02 2.40
CA TRP A 72 5.40 5.17 3.22
C TRP A 72 6.27 5.99 4.18
N ASP A 73 6.89 7.06 3.70
CA ASP A 73 7.76 7.92 4.50
C ASP A 73 7.00 8.75 5.55
N ALA A 74 5.66 8.85 5.41
CA ALA A 74 4.83 9.62 6.35
C ALA A 74 4.85 9.05 7.78
N GLN A 75 5.18 7.76 7.94
CA GLN A 75 5.34 7.15 9.27
C GLN A 75 6.75 7.26 9.84
N ASP A 76 7.77 7.48 9.01
CA ASP A 76 9.16 7.37 9.46
C ASP A 76 9.50 8.43 10.52
N GLY A 77 10.12 7.96 11.60
CA GLY A 77 10.44 8.78 12.78
C GLY A 77 9.24 9.40 13.50
N LYS A 78 8.00 8.95 13.26
CA LYS A 78 6.79 9.47 13.91
C LYS A 78 6.38 8.63 15.14
N HIS A 79 5.45 9.17 15.92
CA HIS A 79 4.84 8.45 17.03
C HIS A 79 4.04 7.23 16.55
N GLU A 80 3.98 6.18 17.36
CA GLU A 80 3.33 4.90 17.02
C GLU A 80 1.90 5.03 16.50
N ALA A 81 1.12 5.97 17.05
CA ALA A 81 -0.25 6.19 16.57
C ALA A 81 -0.28 6.57 15.09
N ILE A 82 0.70 7.36 14.62
CA ILE A 82 0.83 7.72 13.21
C ILE A 82 1.30 6.52 12.41
N VAL A 83 2.31 5.78 12.88
CA VAL A 83 2.82 4.57 12.22
C VAL A 83 1.70 3.57 11.99
N LYS A 84 0.96 3.26 13.05
CA LYS A 84 -0.19 2.35 13.00
C LYS A 84 -1.25 2.84 12.02
N ASN A 85 -1.62 4.13 12.07
CA ASN A 85 -2.65 4.66 11.18
C ASN A 85 -2.23 4.61 9.70
N VAL A 86 -0.96 4.89 9.38
CA VAL A 86 -0.44 4.81 8.01
C VAL A 86 -0.43 3.36 7.54
N PHE A 87 0.03 2.42 8.36
CA PHE A 87 0.05 1.00 8.02
C PHE A 87 -1.36 0.41 7.90
N ASP A 88 -2.28 0.79 8.79
CA ASP A 88 -3.71 0.43 8.69
C ASP A 88 -4.33 0.94 7.38
N MET A 89 -3.99 2.17 6.98
CA MET A 89 -4.45 2.75 5.72
C MET A 89 -3.89 1.99 4.50
N LEU A 90 -2.58 1.67 4.49
CA LEU A 90 -1.96 0.89 3.42
C LEU A 90 -2.56 -0.52 3.31
N ALA A 91 -2.76 -1.20 4.43
CA ALA A 91 -3.38 -2.53 4.46
C ALA A 91 -4.82 -2.51 3.92
N LYS A 92 -5.62 -1.50 4.27
CA LYS A 92 -6.99 -1.34 3.72
C LYS A 92 -7.00 -1.10 2.21
N LEU A 93 -5.95 -0.47 1.68
CA LEU A 93 -5.82 -0.17 0.26
C LEU A 93 -5.15 -1.31 -0.54
N ALA A 94 -4.70 -2.37 0.13
CA ALA A 94 -3.95 -3.48 -0.47
C ALA A 94 -4.63 -4.04 -1.72
N LEU A 95 -5.92 -4.36 -1.61
CA LEU A 95 -6.76 -4.90 -2.68
C LEU A 95 -6.98 -3.93 -3.86
N GLU A 96 -6.69 -2.64 -3.67
CA GLU A 96 -6.89 -1.62 -4.70
C GLU A 96 -5.59 -1.34 -5.48
N PHE A 97 -4.43 -1.72 -4.93
CA PHE A 97 -3.15 -1.51 -5.59
C PHE A 97 -2.94 -2.46 -6.78
N THR A 98 -2.26 -1.95 -7.81
CA THR A 98 -1.77 -2.77 -8.92
C THR A 98 -0.58 -3.62 -8.45
N PRO A 99 -0.26 -4.75 -9.12
CA PRO A 99 0.92 -5.55 -8.80
C PRO A 99 2.23 -4.75 -8.73
N GLU A 100 2.42 -3.76 -9.61
CA GLU A 100 3.62 -2.90 -9.62
C GLU A 100 3.70 -1.96 -8.42
N GLN A 101 2.55 -1.61 -7.83
CA GLN A 101 2.45 -0.76 -6.64
C GLN A 101 2.72 -1.58 -5.38
N LEU A 102 2.20 -2.82 -5.30
CA LEU A 102 2.52 -3.76 -4.24
C LEU A 102 4.01 -4.14 -4.25
N ASP A 103 4.59 -4.40 -5.41
CA ASP A 103 6.02 -4.68 -5.54
C ASP A 103 6.88 -3.48 -5.08
N HIS A 104 6.46 -2.26 -5.41
CA HIS A 104 7.13 -1.06 -4.91
C HIS A 104 7.04 -0.92 -3.38
N LEU A 105 5.88 -1.21 -2.78
CA LEU A 105 5.72 -1.25 -1.32
C LEU A 105 6.60 -2.31 -0.67
N PHE A 106 6.73 -3.49 -1.29
CA PHE A 106 7.63 -4.54 -0.83
C PHE A 106 9.10 -4.08 -0.84
N VAL A 107 9.52 -3.34 -1.87
CA VAL A 107 10.85 -2.72 -1.90
C VAL A 107 11.02 -1.68 -0.79
N CYS A 108 10.01 -0.85 -0.51
CA CYS A 108 10.07 0.10 0.61
C CYS A 108 10.18 -0.62 1.96
N PHE A 109 9.48 -1.74 2.12
CA PHE A 109 9.63 -2.62 3.29
C PHE A 109 11.07 -3.11 3.42
N GLN A 110 11.67 -3.67 2.37
CA GLN A 110 13.04 -4.21 2.42
C GLN A 110 14.07 -3.13 2.82
N ARG A 111 13.93 -1.91 2.29
CA ARG A 111 14.79 -0.78 2.67
C ARG A 111 14.62 -0.41 4.15
N SER A 112 13.38 -0.39 4.63
CA SER A 112 13.08 -0.05 6.02
C SER A 112 13.57 -1.14 6.97
N TRP A 113 13.44 -2.41 6.57
CA TRP A 113 13.86 -3.59 7.32
C TRP A 113 15.37 -3.58 7.63
N ALA A 114 16.20 -3.24 6.63
CA ALA A 114 17.66 -3.20 6.78
C ALA A 114 18.17 -2.25 7.88
N HIS A 115 17.35 -1.27 8.29
CA HIS A 115 17.70 -0.27 9.30
C HIS A 115 16.69 -0.23 10.47
N ALA A 116 15.76 -1.17 10.52
CA ALA A 116 14.68 -1.17 11.50
C ALA A 116 15.20 -1.53 12.90
N THR A 117 14.71 -0.80 13.89
CA THR A 117 14.81 -1.23 15.30
C THR A 117 13.86 -2.41 15.57
N LYS A 118 14.10 -3.17 16.64
CA LYS A 118 13.24 -4.31 17.04
C LYS A 118 11.73 -3.96 17.05
N ARG A 119 11.38 -2.77 17.57
CA ARG A 119 9.99 -2.28 17.61
C ARG A 119 9.43 -1.96 16.22
N GLN A 120 10.26 -1.42 15.32
CA GLN A 120 9.84 -1.16 13.94
C GLN A 120 9.68 -2.46 13.15
N CYS A 121 10.51 -3.47 13.43
CA CYS A 121 10.38 -4.79 12.82
C CYS A 121 8.99 -5.40 13.08
N GLU A 122 8.47 -5.33 14.31
CA GLU A 122 7.13 -5.83 14.64
C GLU A 122 6.03 -5.18 13.77
N HIS A 123 6.05 -3.86 13.65
CA HIS A 123 5.07 -3.13 12.82
C HIS A 123 5.23 -3.43 11.32
N LEU A 124 6.47 -3.54 10.84
CA LEU A 124 6.77 -3.85 9.45
C LEU A 124 6.26 -5.26 9.09
N ILE A 125 6.51 -6.26 9.95
CA ILE A 125 6.03 -7.62 9.69
C ILE A 125 4.50 -7.68 9.77
N ASP A 126 3.85 -7.02 10.74
CA ASP A 126 2.39 -6.96 10.80
C ASP A 126 1.79 -6.41 9.49
N LEU A 127 2.37 -5.31 8.98
CA LEU A 127 1.93 -4.73 7.70
C LEU A 127 2.11 -5.73 6.55
N ILE A 128 3.30 -6.33 6.41
CA ILE A 128 3.58 -7.19 5.26
C ILE A 128 2.71 -8.45 5.26
N CYS A 129 2.39 -8.99 6.45
CA CYS A 129 1.45 -10.10 6.59
C CYS A 129 0.05 -9.71 6.16
N ARG A 130 -0.42 -8.53 6.55
CA ARG A 130 -1.74 -8.04 6.14
C ARG A 130 -1.81 -7.76 4.63
N LEU A 131 -0.74 -7.24 4.05
CA LEU A 131 -0.66 -7.07 2.59
C LEU A 131 -0.71 -8.42 1.85
N ALA A 132 -0.07 -9.46 2.40
CA ALA A 132 -0.13 -10.82 1.85
C ALA A 132 -1.51 -11.48 2.04
N GLU A 133 -2.17 -11.29 3.18
CA GLU A 133 -3.51 -11.81 3.45
C GLU A 133 -4.58 -11.19 2.54
N GLU A 134 -4.40 -9.92 2.17
CA GLU A 134 -5.33 -9.17 1.31
C GLU A 134 -4.98 -9.30 -0.19
N ASP A 135 -3.95 -10.08 -0.58
CA ASP A 135 -3.55 -10.26 -1.97
C ASP A 135 -4.27 -11.43 -2.64
N ARG A 136 -5.08 -11.14 -3.67
CA ARG A 136 -5.84 -12.16 -4.43
C ARG A 136 -5.02 -12.85 -5.51
N ASP A 137 -3.97 -12.21 -6.01
CA ASP A 137 -3.15 -12.75 -7.10
C ASP A 137 -2.03 -13.66 -6.56
N GLY A 138 -1.82 -13.65 -5.24
CA GLY A 138 -0.85 -14.48 -4.52
C GLY A 138 0.63 -14.08 -4.74
N LEU A 139 0.90 -13.04 -5.54
CA LEU A 139 2.25 -12.57 -5.84
C LEU A 139 2.92 -11.93 -4.61
N MET A 140 2.17 -11.12 -3.87
CA MET A 140 2.60 -10.56 -2.60
C MET A 140 2.68 -11.66 -1.55
N ALA A 141 1.69 -12.57 -1.51
CA ALA A 141 1.71 -13.70 -0.58
C ALA A 141 2.98 -14.55 -0.73
N GLN A 142 3.37 -14.90 -1.95
CA GLN A 142 4.59 -15.68 -2.21
C GLN A 142 5.86 -14.93 -1.75
N LYS A 143 6.01 -13.65 -2.13
CA LYS A 143 7.17 -12.84 -1.71
C LYS A 143 7.28 -12.71 -0.19
N VAL A 144 6.14 -12.63 0.49
CA VAL A 144 6.08 -12.53 1.95
C VAL A 144 6.39 -13.88 2.61
N LEU A 145 5.92 -14.99 2.05
CA LEU A 145 6.28 -16.32 2.52
C LEU A 145 7.80 -16.55 2.41
N ASP A 146 8.40 -16.27 1.25
CA ASP A 146 9.85 -16.38 1.06
C ASP A 146 10.63 -15.53 2.08
N LEU A 147 10.20 -14.28 2.28
CA LEU A 147 10.80 -13.38 3.27
C LEU A 147 10.67 -13.92 4.70
N LEU A 148 9.47 -14.36 5.11
CA LEU A 148 9.23 -14.86 6.47
C LEU A 148 10.02 -16.15 6.72
N TRP A 149 10.21 -16.98 5.70
CA TRP A 149 11.06 -18.16 5.76
C TRP A 149 12.54 -17.78 5.97
N ASP A 150 13.06 -16.85 5.16
CA ASP A 150 14.43 -16.36 5.30
C ASP A 150 14.66 -15.79 6.72
N LEU A 151 13.69 -15.05 7.26
CA LEU A 151 13.73 -14.51 8.63
C LEU A 151 13.64 -15.59 9.71
N ALA A 152 12.91 -16.66 9.47
CA ALA A 152 12.78 -17.77 10.41
C ALA A 152 14.05 -18.62 10.51
N VAL A 153 14.74 -18.79 9.38
CA VAL A 153 15.97 -19.61 9.29
C VAL A 153 17.23 -18.80 9.61
N ASP A 154 17.17 -17.46 9.54
CA ASP A 154 18.28 -16.59 9.89
C ASP A 154 18.69 -16.73 11.36
N THR A 155 19.89 -17.30 11.57
CA THR A 155 20.50 -17.53 12.88
C THR A 155 20.92 -16.25 13.62
N GLU A 156 21.01 -15.11 12.91
CA GLU A 156 21.33 -13.82 13.51
C GLU A 156 20.07 -13.08 14.03
N SER A 157 18.89 -13.55 13.65
CA SER A 157 17.61 -12.99 14.09
C SER A 157 17.31 -13.33 15.56
N SER A 158 16.53 -12.47 16.23
CA SER A 158 16.07 -12.76 17.60
C SER A 158 15.05 -13.89 17.58
N VAL A 159 15.13 -14.82 18.55
CA VAL A 159 14.18 -15.94 18.72
C VAL A 159 12.71 -15.48 18.68
N GLU A 160 12.41 -14.29 19.19
CA GLU A 160 11.06 -13.70 19.14
C GLU A 160 10.62 -13.35 17.70
N ILE A 161 11.54 -12.84 16.88
CA ILE A 161 11.29 -12.50 15.47
C ILE A 161 11.14 -13.79 14.65
N SER A 162 11.99 -14.80 14.90
CA SER A 162 11.90 -16.09 14.21
C SER A 162 10.60 -16.82 14.54
N ASP A 163 10.20 -16.88 15.83
CA ASP A 163 8.92 -17.49 16.25
C ASP A 163 7.72 -16.74 15.67
N PHE A 164 7.77 -15.40 15.65
CA PHE A 164 6.74 -14.59 15.01
C PHE A 164 6.67 -14.83 13.50
N ALA A 165 7.81 -14.87 12.82
CA ALA A 165 7.90 -15.11 11.39
C ALA A 165 7.34 -16.49 11.02
N LEU A 166 7.66 -17.53 11.79
CA LEU A 166 7.09 -18.87 11.62
C LEU A 166 5.58 -18.91 11.81
N LYS A 167 5.05 -18.25 12.84
CA LYS A 167 3.60 -18.15 13.08
C LYS A 167 2.89 -17.42 11.94
N ALA A 168 3.45 -16.32 11.47
CA ALA A 168 2.93 -15.57 10.34
C ALA A 168 2.98 -16.40 9.04
N HIS A 169 4.08 -17.09 8.79
CA HIS A 169 4.27 -17.97 7.64
C HIS A 169 3.20 -19.08 7.61
N ALA A 170 3.00 -19.77 8.75
CA ALA A 170 1.95 -20.77 8.89
C ALA A 170 0.54 -20.18 8.66
N LYS A 171 0.25 -19.00 9.22
CA LYS A 171 -1.05 -18.33 9.07
C LYS A 171 -1.35 -17.99 7.60
N ILE A 172 -0.38 -17.44 6.87
CA ILE A 172 -0.54 -17.10 5.45
C ILE A 172 -0.72 -18.39 4.63
N LEU A 173 0.03 -19.45 4.92
CA LEU A 173 -0.14 -20.74 4.25
C LEU A 173 -1.52 -21.36 4.48
N ASP A 174 -2.04 -21.27 5.71
CA ASP A 174 -3.37 -21.77 6.10
C ASP A 174 -4.49 -20.96 5.42
N HIS A 175 -4.32 -19.65 5.29
CA HIS A 175 -5.29 -18.79 4.61
C HIS A 175 -5.34 -19.08 3.10
N ASN A 176 -4.17 -19.31 2.50
CA ASN A 176 -4.03 -19.56 1.07
C ASN A 176 -4.22 -21.04 0.66
N THR A 177 -4.50 -21.96 1.59
CA THR A 177 -4.65 -23.41 1.31
C THR A 177 -5.79 -23.78 0.36
N SER A 178 -6.74 -22.86 0.14
CA SER A 178 -7.89 -23.10 -0.76
C SER A 178 -7.52 -22.92 -2.24
N ASP A 179 -6.41 -22.22 -2.53
CA ASP A 179 -5.95 -21.96 -3.90
C ASP A 179 -4.87 -22.98 -4.28
N VAL A 180 -5.28 -23.96 -5.09
CA VAL A 180 -4.51 -25.13 -5.53
C VAL A 180 -3.15 -24.78 -6.17
N PHE A 181 -2.96 -23.54 -6.62
CA PHE A 181 -1.73 -23.10 -7.28
C PHE A 181 -0.51 -23.02 -6.33
N LEU A 182 -0.70 -22.56 -5.10
CA LEU A 182 0.39 -22.40 -4.12
C LEU A 182 0.90 -23.73 -3.56
N ILE A 183 0.13 -24.82 -3.65
CA ILE A 183 0.49 -26.13 -3.10
C ILE A 183 1.74 -26.73 -3.79
N THR A 184 2.00 -26.37 -5.05
CA THR A 184 3.17 -26.89 -5.79
C THR A 184 4.48 -26.26 -5.30
N ASP A 185 4.42 -25.00 -4.86
CA ASP A 185 5.55 -24.26 -4.29
C ASP A 185 5.74 -24.49 -2.78
N LYS A 186 4.86 -25.28 -2.11
CA LYS A 186 5.01 -25.67 -0.69
C LYS A 186 6.10 -26.72 -0.45
N ILE A 187 6.50 -27.46 -1.48
CA ILE A 187 7.40 -28.61 -1.37
C ILE A 187 8.79 -28.23 -0.82
N PRO A 188 9.45 -27.14 -1.27
CA PRO A 188 10.78 -26.78 -0.79
C PRO A 188 10.82 -26.50 0.72
N TRP A 189 9.88 -25.71 1.26
CA TRP A 189 9.86 -25.36 2.69
C TRP A 189 9.57 -26.57 3.58
N VAL A 190 8.64 -27.44 3.18
CA VAL A 190 8.31 -28.66 3.93
C VAL A 190 9.49 -29.64 3.93
N LEU A 191 10.24 -29.73 2.83
CA LEU A 191 11.45 -30.55 2.75
C LEU A 191 12.57 -29.97 3.63
N SER A 192 12.76 -28.65 3.64
CA SER A 192 13.77 -28.00 4.51
C SER A 192 13.47 -28.10 6.00
N CYS A 193 12.22 -28.27 6.42
CA CYS A 193 11.87 -28.57 7.82
C CYS A 193 12.19 -30.01 8.26
N LEU A 194 12.42 -30.92 7.30
CA LEU A 194 12.63 -32.36 7.55
C LEU A 194 14.11 -32.79 7.53
N GLU A 195 15.00 -31.90 7.09
CA GLU A 195 16.47 -32.04 7.18
C GLU A 195 17.01 -31.46 8.50
#